data_AF-A0A631Z3N0-F1
#
_entry.id   AF-A0A631Z3N0-F1
#
_cell.length_a   1.000
_cell.length_b   1.000
_cell.length_c   1.000
_cell.angle_alpha   90.00
_cell.angle_beta   90.00
_cell.angle_gamma   90.00
#
_symmetry.space_group_name_H-M   'P 1'
#
loop_
_entity.id
_entity.type
_entity.pdbx_description
1 polymer ?
#
loop_
_entity_poly.entity_id
_entity_poly.type
_entity_poly.pdbx_seq_one_letter_code
_entity_poly.pdbx_strand_id
1 'polypeptide(L)'
;MIDYKTASKDQLKAEMKRLASVVSDTPFGTKKEFFHLPEILNSGEQPVAIASGMMDGNTWLITLTNKRVIFLDKGMIFGVKQVDINLNNIVSVGGKTGLMFGEIMISTSGQNYTIKNVMKGSVIPFTNLVNETRNNLNTPAQSQQESTKATHSFDEQMSKIERLAEMKEEGILTEEEFQQQKQRILNG
;
A
#
# COMPACT_ATOMS: atom_id res chain seq x y z
N MET A 1 7.82 8.96 -16.15
CA MET A 1 7.22 9.49 -14.91
C MET A 1 6.74 10.89 -15.22
N ILE A 2 5.51 11.25 -14.84
CA ILE A 2 4.95 12.59 -15.12
C ILE A 2 5.30 13.56 -13.99
N ASP A 3 5.31 14.85 -14.29
CA ASP A 3 5.32 15.89 -13.25
C ASP A 3 3.88 16.17 -12.81
N TYR A 4 3.52 15.73 -11.61
CA TYR A 4 2.15 15.87 -11.08
C TYR A 4 1.72 17.33 -10.90
N LYS A 5 2.64 18.26 -10.64
CA LYS A 5 2.31 19.68 -10.39
C LYS A 5 1.91 20.41 -11.68
N THR A 6 2.37 19.93 -12.83
CA THR A 6 2.14 20.55 -14.15
C THR A 6 1.36 19.67 -15.12
N ALA A 7 1.05 18.43 -14.74
CA ALA A 7 0.34 17.48 -15.58
C ALA A 7 -1.07 17.96 -15.98
N SER A 8 -1.41 17.70 -17.25
CA SER A 8 -2.77 17.89 -17.74
C SER A 8 -3.74 16.87 -17.12
N LYS A 9 -5.04 17.16 -17.18
CA LYS A 9 -6.08 16.23 -16.71
C LYS A 9 -6.03 14.87 -17.39
N ASP A 10 -5.64 14.83 -18.67
CA ASP A 10 -5.52 13.58 -19.42
C ASP A 10 -4.30 12.77 -19.00
N GLN A 11 -3.17 13.45 -18.73
CA GLN A 11 -1.99 12.80 -18.15
C GLN A 11 -2.31 12.24 -16.76
N LEU A 12 -3.00 13.00 -15.91
CA LEU A 12 -3.44 12.51 -14.59
C LEU A 12 -4.41 11.32 -14.72
N LYS A 13 -5.32 11.32 -15.69
CA LYS A 13 -6.24 10.19 -15.92
C LYS A 13 -5.48 8.93 -16.36
N ALA A 14 -4.51 9.06 -17.25
CA ALA A 14 -3.65 7.95 -17.66
C ALA A 14 -2.82 7.43 -16.49
N GLU A 15 -2.28 8.33 -15.68
CA GLU A 15 -1.47 7.99 -14.52
C GLU A 15 -2.28 7.32 -13.40
N MET A 16 -3.52 7.77 -13.15
CA MET A 16 -4.45 7.09 -12.24
C MET A 16 -4.66 5.63 -12.64
N LYS A 17 -4.89 5.38 -13.94
CA LYS A 17 -5.06 4.02 -14.46
C LYS A 17 -3.78 3.20 -14.29
N ARG A 18 -2.61 3.80 -14.58
CA ARG A 18 -1.30 3.15 -14.41
C ARG A 18 -1.09 2.73 -12.96
N LEU A 19 -1.23 3.66 -12.02
CA LEU A 19 -1.02 3.43 -10.58
C LEU A 19 -1.97 2.40 -10.00
N ALA A 20 -3.24 2.40 -10.41
CA ALA A 20 -4.21 1.39 -9.96
C ALA A 20 -3.86 -0.01 -10.49
N SER A 21 -3.41 -0.08 -11.74
CA SER A 21 -3.06 -1.35 -12.37
C SER A 21 -1.86 -2.05 -11.71
N VAL A 22 -0.97 -1.29 -11.04
CA VAL A 22 0.16 -1.84 -10.26
C VAL A 22 -0.31 -2.86 -9.23
N VAL A 23 -1.47 -2.61 -8.63
CA VAL A 23 -2.06 -3.46 -7.60
C VAL A 23 -3.34 -4.14 -8.09
N SER A 24 -3.61 -4.17 -9.39
CA SER A 24 -4.87 -4.73 -9.93
C SER A 24 -6.14 -4.08 -9.34
N ASP A 25 -6.08 -2.82 -8.93
CA ASP A 25 -7.25 -2.09 -8.47
C ASP A 25 -8.07 -1.55 -9.65
N THR A 26 -9.36 -1.39 -9.43
CA THR A 26 -10.26 -0.66 -10.33
C THR A 26 -10.86 0.49 -9.54
N PRO A 27 -10.25 1.69 -9.61
CA PRO A 27 -10.64 2.78 -8.73
C PRO A 27 -12.10 3.17 -8.95
N PHE A 28 -12.87 3.20 -7.87
CA PHE A 28 -14.26 3.59 -7.88
C PHE A 28 -14.46 4.81 -6.97
N GLY A 29 -15.15 5.83 -7.47
CA GLY A 29 -15.54 7.00 -6.68
C GLY A 29 -14.41 7.97 -6.27
N THR A 30 -13.14 7.68 -6.61
CA THR A 30 -11.96 8.41 -6.08
C THR A 30 -11.26 9.35 -7.08
N LYS A 31 -11.89 9.63 -8.23
CA LYS A 31 -11.26 10.43 -9.30
C LYS A 31 -10.98 11.87 -8.88
N LYS A 32 -11.86 12.45 -8.05
CA LYS A 32 -11.75 13.84 -7.57
C LYS A 32 -10.61 13.99 -6.55
N GLU A 33 -10.40 12.97 -5.72
CA GLU A 33 -9.27 12.81 -4.80
C GLU A 33 -7.98 12.73 -5.61
N PHE A 34 -7.94 11.86 -6.63
CA PHE A 34 -6.73 11.68 -7.45
C PHE A 34 -6.34 12.97 -8.18
N PHE A 35 -7.30 13.73 -8.70
CA PHE A 35 -7.01 15.03 -9.33
C PHE A 35 -6.59 16.12 -8.35
N HIS A 36 -6.83 15.94 -7.05
CA HIS A 36 -6.33 16.84 -6.01
C HIS A 36 -4.99 16.38 -5.43
N LEU A 37 -4.61 15.11 -5.61
CA LEU A 37 -3.35 14.54 -5.16
C LEU A 37 -2.12 15.40 -5.52
N PRO A 38 -2.02 16.04 -6.71
CA PRO A 38 -0.93 16.96 -7.02
C PRO A 38 -0.74 18.09 -5.99
N GLU A 39 -1.80 18.61 -5.39
CA GLU A 39 -1.70 19.68 -4.38
C GLU A 39 -1.16 19.15 -3.05
N ILE A 40 -1.38 17.86 -2.78
CA ILE A 40 -1.01 17.18 -1.53
C ILE A 40 0.43 16.64 -1.55
N LEU A 41 0.93 16.25 -2.73
CA LEU A 41 2.28 15.69 -2.87
C LEU A 41 3.37 16.72 -2.54
N ASN A 42 4.36 16.30 -1.76
CA ASN A 42 5.55 17.11 -1.51
C ASN A 42 6.45 17.16 -2.75
N SER A 43 7.39 18.11 -2.77
CA SER A 43 8.42 18.14 -3.82
C SER A 43 9.23 16.84 -3.84
N GLY A 44 9.39 16.27 -5.04
CA GLY A 44 10.08 14.99 -5.28
C GLY A 44 9.36 13.75 -4.71
N GLU A 45 8.15 13.88 -4.18
CA GLU A 45 7.34 12.74 -3.75
C GLU A 45 6.63 12.11 -4.95
N GLN A 46 6.73 10.79 -5.09
CA GLN A 46 6.25 10.05 -6.24
C GLN A 46 5.25 8.97 -5.79
N PRO A 47 4.00 9.00 -6.30
CA PRO A 47 3.07 7.88 -6.16
C PRO A 47 3.61 6.60 -6.79
N VAL A 48 3.48 5.49 -6.07
CA VAL A 48 3.90 4.15 -6.48
C VAL A 48 2.70 3.32 -6.92
N ALA A 49 1.62 3.36 -6.12
CA ALA A 49 0.37 2.68 -6.40
C ALA A 49 -0.81 3.40 -5.75
N ILE A 50 -2.02 3.13 -6.25
CA ILE A 50 -3.27 3.58 -5.62
C ILE A 50 -4.24 2.42 -5.46
N ALA A 51 -5.06 2.50 -4.42
CA ALA A 51 -6.25 1.68 -4.23
C ALA A 51 -7.44 2.57 -3.79
N SER A 52 -8.65 2.06 -3.95
CA SER A 52 -9.87 2.68 -3.45
C SER A 52 -10.54 1.81 -2.39
N GLY A 53 -11.19 2.46 -1.42
CA GLY A 53 -12.02 1.77 -0.44
C GLY A 53 -12.89 2.72 0.37
N MET A 54 -13.50 2.21 1.44
CA MET A 54 -14.37 2.96 2.33
C MET A 54 -13.85 2.97 3.76
N MET A 55 -13.92 4.15 4.38
CA MET A 55 -13.58 4.38 5.78
C MET A 55 -14.51 5.48 6.32
N ASP A 56 -15.05 5.29 7.53
CA ASP A 56 -15.98 6.22 8.18
C ASP A 56 -17.18 6.64 7.28
N GLY A 57 -17.73 5.67 6.55
CA GLY A 57 -18.89 5.88 5.66
C GLY A 57 -18.59 6.65 4.36
N ASN A 58 -17.34 7.06 4.13
CA ASN A 58 -16.94 7.80 2.92
C ASN A 58 -16.05 6.93 2.03
N THR A 59 -15.93 7.31 0.75
CA THR A 59 -14.98 6.69 -0.18
C THR A 59 -13.66 7.42 -0.11
N TRP A 60 -12.56 6.68 0.02
CA TRP A 60 -11.22 7.22 0.15
C TRP A 60 -10.32 6.69 -0.96
N LEU A 61 -9.45 7.57 -1.45
CA LEU A 61 -8.28 7.20 -2.23
C LEU A 61 -7.14 6.87 -1.27
N ILE A 62 -6.52 5.72 -1.47
CA ILE A 62 -5.35 5.28 -0.74
C ILE A 62 -4.18 5.31 -1.69
N THR A 63 -3.22 6.20 -1.44
CA THR A 63 -2.03 6.36 -2.28
C THR A 63 -0.80 5.94 -1.51
N LEU A 64 -0.09 4.93 -2.01
CA LEU A 64 1.27 4.63 -1.58
C LEU A 64 2.24 5.52 -2.37
N THR A 65 3.07 6.29 -1.69
CA THR A 65 4.18 7.03 -2.28
C THR A 65 5.52 6.41 -1.88
N ASN A 66 6.62 6.94 -2.43
CA ASN A 66 7.96 6.60 -1.98
C ASN A 66 8.31 7.09 -0.55
N LYS A 67 7.39 7.80 0.13
CA LYS A 67 7.62 8.37 1.48
C LYS A 67 6.58 7.93 2.51
N ARG A 68 5.32 7.79 2.12
CA ARG A 68 4.17 7.61 3.02
C ARG A 68 2.98 6.98 2.31
N VAL A 69 2.01 6.53 3.11
CA VAL A 69 0.66 6.22 2.64
C VAL A 69 -0.24 7.42 2.95
N ILE A 70 -1.00 7.87 1.95
CA ILE A 70 -1.92 9.00 2.03
C ILE A 70 -3.34 8.48 1.83
N PHE A 71 -4.23 8.76 2.78
CA PHE A 71 -5.67 8.60 2.59
C PHE A 71 -6.29 9.95 2.30
N LEU A 72 -7.08 10.04 1.24
CA LEU A 72 -7.73 11.27 0.82
C LEU A 72 -9.23 11.03 0.60
N ASP A 73 -10.07 11.87 1.21
CA ASP A 73 -11.51 11.98 0.96
C ASP A 73 -11.83 13.45 0.66
N LYS A 74 -12.29 13.71 -0.56
CA LYS A 74 -12.70 15.04 -1.00
C LYS A 74 -14.23 15.04 -1.02
N GLY A 75 -14.85 15.16 0.15
CA GLY A 75 -16.28 15.04 0.39
C GLY A 75 -17.19 15.76 -0.62
N MET A 76 -18.48 15.42 -0.66
CA MET A 76 -19.38 15.85 -1.75
C MET A 76 -19.68 17.36 -1.84
N ILE A 77 -19.49 18.13 -0.76
CA ILE A 77 -19.92 19.53 -0.69
C ILE A 77 -18.74 20.47 -0.42
N PHE A 78 -18.01 20.27 0.68
CA PHE A 78 -16.85 21.09 1.05
C PHE A 78 -15.93 20.29 1.98
N GLY A 79 -14.63 20.58 1.91
CA GLY A 79 -13.61 19.98 2.78
C GLY A 79 -12.83 18.84 2.14
N VAL A 80 -11.57 18.74 2.55
CA VAL A 80 -10.66 17.64 2.22
C VAL A 80 -10.24 17.03 3.54
N LYS A 81 -10.52 15.74 3.70
CA LYS A 81 -9.99 14.96 4.81
C LYS A 81 -8.77 14.20 4.32
N GLN A 82 -7.71 14.24 5.11
CA GLN A 82 -6.44 13.63 4.77
C GLN A 82 -5.85 12.96 6.00
N VAL A 83 -5.29 11.77 5.78
CA VAL A 83 -4.46 11.06 6.77
C VAL A 83 -3.14 10.71 6.10
N ASP A 84 -2.04 11.14 6.70
CA ASP A 84 -0.69 10.85 6.21
C ASP A 84 0.04 9.94 7.19
N ILE A 85 0.48 8.78 6.71
CA ILE A 85 1.23 7.81 7.50
C ILE A 85 2.60 7.61 6.86
N ASN A 86 3.64 8.22 7.44
CA ASN A 86 5.02 7.98 7.02
C ASN A 86 5.35 6.50 7.06
N LEU A 87 6.05 6.00 6.05
CA LEU A 87 6.37 4.57 5.96
C LEU A 87 7.16 4.07 7.18
N ASN A 88 8.00 4.92 7.78
CA ASN A 88 8.75 4.61 8.99
C ASN A 88 7.89 4.50 10.27
N ASN A 89 6.69 5.07 10.25
CA ASN A 89 5.74 5.03 11.38
C ASN A 89 4.78 3.83 11.29
N ILE A 90 4.79 3.11 10.17
CA ILE A 90 3.97 1.92 9.98
C ILE A 90 4.61 0.76 10.74
N VAL A 91 3.87 0.23 11.71
CA VAL A 91 4.25 -0.95 12.51
C VAL A 91 3.91 -2.22 11.74
N SER A 92 2.69 -2.30 11.21
CA SER A 92 2.22 -3.44 10.43
C SER A 92 1.24 -3.04 9.33
N VAL A 93 1.20 -3.86 8.29
CA VAL A 93 0.24 -3.76 7.18
C VAL A 93 -0.31 -5.15 6.94
N GLY A 94 -1.64 -5.27 6.97
CA GLY A 94 -2.35 -6.52 6.74
C GLY A 94 -3.53 -6.32 5.80
N GLY A 95 -4.12 -7.42 5.37
CA GLY A 95 -5.30 -7.38 4.54
C GLY A 95 -6.14 -8.65 4.71
N LYS A 96 -7.45 -8.49 4.60
CA LYS A 96 -8.43 -9.57 4.65
C LYS A 96 -9.19 -9.61 3.35
N THR A 97 -9.28 -10.77 2.70
CA THR A 97 -10.07 -10.91 1.47
C THR A 97 -11.42 -11.56 1.76
N GLY A 98 -12.48 -11.04 1.13
CA GLY A 98 -13.80 -11.66 1.08
C GLY A 98 -14.10 -12.25 -0.30
N LEU A 99 -15.38 -12.51 -0.58
CA LEU A 99 -15.80 -13.10 -1.86
C LEU A 99 -15.62 -12.10 -3.03
N MET A 100 -16.05 -10.84 -2.85
CA MET A 100 -15.95 -9.78 -3.85
C MET A 100 -14.99 -8.64 -3.45
N PHE A 101 -15.05 -8.22 -2.18
CA PHE A 101 -14.22 -7.15 -1.64
C PHE A 101 -13.39 -7.66 -0.47
N GLY A 102 -12.41 -6.87 -0.06
CA GLY A 102 -11.65 -7.09 1.16
C GLY A 102 -11.39 -5.80 1.91
N GLU A 103 -10.49 -5.91 2.88
CA GLU A 103 -10.09 -4.82 3.76
C GLU A 103 -8.55 -4.72 3.78
N ILE A 104 -8.05 -3.49 3.86
CA ILE A 104 -6.63 -3.20 4.13
C ILE A 104 -6.55 -2.59 5.53
N MET A 105 -5.62 -3.09 6.33
CA MET A 105 -5.34 -2.64 7.69
C MET A 105 -3.92 -2.08 7.74
N ILE A 106 -3.78 -0.84 8.22
CA ILE A 106 -2.48 -0.20 8.45
C ILE A 106 -2.41 0.23 9.91
N SER A 107 -1.43 -0.28 10.64
CA SER A 107 -1.26 -0.01 12.07
C SER A 107 -0.01 0.84 12.30
N THR A 108 -0.16 1.81 13.19
CA THR A 108 0.93 2.63 13.74
C THR A 108 1.05 2.34 15.25
N SER A 109 1.97 2.99 15.95
CA SER A 109 2.10 2.83 17.41
C SER A 109 0.89 3.31 18.20
N GLY A 110 0.06 4.20 17.65
CA GLY A 110 -1.05 4.83 18.36
C GLY A 110 -2.43 4.65 17.74
N GLN A 111 -2.51 4.23 16.47
CA GLN A 111 -3.76 4.14 15.72
C GLN A 111 -3.73 3.01 14.70
N ASN A 112 -4.88 2.37 14.51
CA ASN A 112 -5.13 1.39 13.45
C ASN A 112 -6.12 1.97 12.45
N TYR A 113 -5.80 1.87 11.16
CA TYR A 113 -6.65 2.31 10.07
C TYR A 113 -7.15 1.09 9.31
N THR A 114 -8.47 0.98 9.18
CA THR A 114 -9.12 -0.10 8.41
C THR A 114 -9.90 0.48 7.25
N ILE A 115 -9.45 0.16 6.05
CA ILE A 115 -10.10 0.53 4.80
C ILE A 115 -10.87 -0.69 4.32
N LYS A 116 -12.20 -0.57 4.27
CA LYS A 116 -13.12 -1.63 3.84
C LYS A 116 -13.47 -1.49 2.37
N ASN A 117 -14.19 -2.48 1.83
CA ASN A 117 -14.70 -2.46 0.46
C ASN A 117 -13.60 -2.21 -0.61
N VAL A 118 -12.39 -2.67 -0.34
CA VAL A 118 -11.28 -2.64 -1.30
C VAL A 118 -11.49 -3.75 -2.31
N MET A 119 -11.15 -3.53 -3.59
CA MET A 119 -11.21 -4.61 -4.57
C MET A 119 -10.36 -5.79 -4.10
N LYS A 120 -10.94 -7.00 -4.06
CA LYS A 120 -10.25 -8.21 -3.57
C LYS A 120 -8.88 -8.39 -4.22
N GLY A 121 -8.82 -8.21 -5.54
CA GLY A 121 -7.58 -8.34 -6.33
C GLY A 121 -6.48 -7.37 -5.90
N SER A 122 -6.84 -6.24 -5.27
CA SER A 122 -5.90 -5.22 -4.83
C SER A 122 -5.40 -5.35 -3.41
N VAL A 123 -6.09 -6.09 -2.54
CA VAL A 123 -5.72 -6.18 -1.13
C VAL A 123 -4.28 -6.69 -0.96
N ILE A 124 -3.99 -7.90 -1.44
CA ILE A 124 -2.68 -8.53 -1.26
C ILE A 124 -1.56 -7.79 -2.01
N PRO A 125 -1.71 -7.40 -3.30
CA PRO A 125 -0.67 -6.66 -3.99
C PRO A 125 -0.36 -5.31 -3.33
N PHE A 126 -1.37 -4.61 -2.84
CA PHE A 126 -1.16 -3.32 -2.17
C PHE A 126 -0.43 -3.50 -0.84
N THR A 127 -0.87 -4.43 0.02
CA THR A 127 -0.23 -4.64 1.32
C THR A 127 1.23 -5.09 1.19
N ASN A 128 1.52 -5.96 0.21
CA ASN A 128 2.88 -6.38 -0.10
C ASN A 128 3.75 -5.20 -0.56
N LEU A 129 3.24 -4.37 -1.47
CA LEU A 129 3.97 -3.24 -2.01
C LEU A 129 4.28 -2.17 -0.95
N VAL A 130 3.37 -1.94 0.01
CA VAL A 130 3.65 -1.05 1.14
C VAL A 130 4.80 -1.61 1.98
N ASN A 131 4.78 -2.91 2.30
CA ASN A 131 5.85 -3.55 3.06
C ASN A 131 7.20 -3.51 2.33
N GLU A 132 7.22 -3.78 1.02
CA GLU A 132 8.41 -3.69 0.18
C GLU A 132 8.97 -2.26 0.16
N THR A 133 8.11 -1.26 -0.07
CA THR A 133 8.52 0.15 -0.12
C THR A 133 9.08 0.60 1.23
N ARG A 134 8.46 0.18 2.34
CA ARG A 134 8.96 0.44 3.70
C ARG A 134 10.32 -0.23 3.95
N ASN A 135 10.52 -1.47 3.52
CA ASN A 135 11.78 -2.17 3.73
C ASN A 135 12.92 -1.51 2.96
N ASN A 136 12.67 -1.10 1.71
CA ASN A 136 13.65 -0.41 0.88
C ASN A 136 14.08 0.96 1.44
N LEU A 137 13.26 1.60 2.29
CA LEU A 137 13.65 2.83 3.01
C LEU A 137 14.57 2.56 4.21
N ASN A 138 14.44 1.39 4.82
CA ASN A 138 15.20 1.01 6.01
C ASN A 138 16.53 0.32 5.67
N THR A 139 16.72 -0.11 4.42
CA THR A 139 18.04 -0.46 3.90
C THR A 139 18.84 0.84 3.72
N PRO A 140 19.92 1.09 4.48
CA PRO A 140 20.79 2.22 4.20
C PRO A 140 21.24 2.12 2.75
N ALA A 141 21.17 3.23 2.01
CA ALA A 141 21.63 3.32 0.64
C ALA A 141 23.12 2.92 0.57
N GLN A 142 23.38 1.64 0.33
CA GLN A 142 24.69 1.18 -0.04
C GLN A 142 24.81 1.40 -1.53
N SER A 143 25.33 2.57 -1.85
CA SER A 143 25.90 2.92 -3.15
C SER A 143 26.70 1.73 -3.67
N GLN A 144 26.32 1.24 -4.85
CA GLN A 144 27.13 0.51 -5.83
C GLN A 144 28.26 -0.36 -5.25
N GLN A 145 28.02 -1.68 -5.14
CA GLN A 145 28.98 -2.68 -5.61
C GLN A 145 28.34 -4.07 -5.70
N GLU A 146 28.71 -4.76 -6.76
CA GLU A 146 28.19 -6.06 -7.19
C GLU A 146 28.44 -7.19 -6.16
N SER A 147 27.53 -8.17 -6.20
CA SER A 147 27.74 -9.59 -5.81
C SER A 147 28.03 -9.93 -4.34
N THR A 148 26.97 -10.22 -3.57
CA THR A 148 26.86 -11.42 -2.68
C THR A 148 25.39 -11.64 -2.29
N LYS A 149 24.64 -12.43 -3.08
CA LYS A 149 23.17 -12.55 -2.97
C LYS A 149 22.65 -13.76 -2.18
N ALA A 150 23.50 -14.53 -1.50
CA ALA A 150 23.09 -15.83 -0.96
C ALA A 150 22.83 -15.88 0.55
N THR A 151 23.47 -15.03 1.37
CA THR A 151 23.41 -15.19 2.84
C THR A 151 22.40 -14.26 3.51
N HIS A 152 22.16 -13.06 2.98
CA HIS A 152 21.14 -12.14 3.51
C HIS A 152 19.69 -12.55 3.20
N SER A 153 19.48 -13.43 2.20
CA SER A 153 18.15 -13.89 1.80
C SER A 153 17.49 -14.79 2.83
N PHE A 154 18.26 -15.62 3.54
CA PHE A 154 17.71 -16.65 4.41
C PHE A 154 17.18 -16.09 5.73
N ASP A 155 17.92 -15.18 6.37
CA ASP A 155 17.48 -14.52 7.61
C ASP A 155 16.24 -13.64 7.38
N GLU A 156 16.18 -12.94 6.23
CA GLU A 156 15.00 -12.18 5.85
C GLU A 156 13.80 -13.08 5.52
N GLN A 157 14.00 -14.21 4.84
CA GLN A 157 12.96 -15.20 4.60
C GLN A 157 12.43 -15.76 5.94
N MET A 158 13.32 -16.04 6.90
CA MET A 158 12.94 -16.58 8.20
C MET A 158 12.15 -15.56 9.04
N SER A 159 12.57 -14.30 9.07
CA SER A 159 11.83 -13.23 9.77
C SER A 159 10.45 -12.97 9.16
N LYS A 160 10.30 -13.12 7.83
CA LYS A 160 8.98 -13.04 7.17
C LYS A 160 8.08 -14.23 7.53
N ILE A 161 8.64 -15.44 7.64
CA ILE A 161 7.89 -16.64 8.04
C ILE A 161 7.45 -16.55 9.51
N GLU A 162 8.29 -15.99 10.38
CA GLU A 162 7.98 -15.79 11.80
C GLU A 162 6.77 -14.85 11.98
N ARG A 163 6.76 -13.70 11.28
CA ARG A 163 5.61 -12.78 11.29
C ARG A 163 4.34 -13.41 10.71
N LEU A 164 4.46 -14.23 9.67
CA LEU A 164 3.32 -14.96 9.13
C LEU A 164 2.74 -15.96 10.15
N ALA A 165 3.59 -16.56 11.00
CA ALA A 165 3.16 -17.47 12.05
C ALA A 165 2.44 -16.72 13.17
N GLU A 166 2.95 -15.55 13.58
CA GLU A 166 2.27 -14.66 14.53
C GLU A 166 0.87 -14.25 14.00
N MET A 167 0.78 -13.86 12.73
CA MET A 167 -0.50 -13.48 12.11
C MET A 167 -1.50 -14.65 12.03
N LYS A 168 -1.03 -15.89 11.91
CA LYS A 168 -1.89 -17.08 11.99
C LYS A 168 -2.38 -17.28 13.43
N GLU A 169 -1.51 -17.17 14.43
CA GLU A 169 -1.87 -17.33 15.84
C GLU A 169 -2.86 -16.26 16.32
N GLU A 170 -2.73 -15.04 15.82
CA GLU A 170 -3.68 -13.95 16.06
C GLU A 170 -5.01 -14.10 15.29
N GLY A 171 -5.14 -15.14 14.45
CA GLY A 171 -6.34 -15.39 13.65
C GLY A 171 -6.53 -14.41 12.48
N ILE A 172 -5.49 -13.66 12.12
CA ILE A 172 -5.49 -12.73 10.97
C ILE A 172 -5.40 -13.52 9.65
N LEU A 173 -4.64 -14.62 9.64
CA LEU A 173 -4.51 -15.52 8.51
C LEU A 173 -5.18 -16.87 8.81
N THR A 174 -5.86 -17.43 7.81
CA THR A 174 -6.24 -18.85 7.85
C THR A 174 -5.01 -19.75 7.68
N GLU A 175 -5.13 -21.02 8.07
CA GLU A 175 -4.04 -21.99 7.88
C GLU A 175 -3.64 -22.11 6.41
N GLU A 176 -4.62 -22.13 5.51
CA GLU A 176 -4.40 -22.23 4.07
C GLU A 176 -3.64 -21.00 3.51
N GLU A 177 -3.99 -19.79 3.96
CA GLU A 177 -3.32 -18.56 3.55
C GLU A 177 -1.89 -18.49 4.09
N PHE A 178 -1.68 -18.91 5.34
CA PHE A 178 -0.34 -19.03 5.93
C PHE A 178 0.55 -19.96 5.09
N GLN A 179 0.06 -21.16 4.76
CA GLN A 179 0.85 -22.14 4.00
C GLN A 179 1.19 -21.65 2.59
N GLN A 180 0.25 -20.99 1.89
CA GLN A 180 0.52 -20.43 0.56
C GLN A 180 1.60 -19.34 0.60
N GLN A 181 1.56 -18.44 1.59
CA GLN A 181 2.55 -17.38 1.71
C GLN A 181 3.92 -17.93 2.13
N LYS A 182 3.95 -18.89 3.07
CA LYS A 182 5.17 -19.56 3.49
C LYS A 182 5.87 -20.26 2.32
N GLN A 183 5.14 -20.99 1.47
CA GLN A 183 5.72 -21.65 0.29
C GLN A 183 6.30 -20.64 -0.71
N ARG A 184 5.66 -19.49 -0.90
CA ARG A 184 6.18 -18.44 -1.80
C ARG A 184 7.49 -17.85 -1.29
N ILE A 185 7.64 -17.70 0.03
CA ILE A 185 8.87 -17.18 0.64
C ILE A 185 10.00 -18.21 0.57
N LEU A 186 9.70 -19.50 0.73
CA LEU A 186 10.70 -20.58 0.69
C LEU A 186 11.16 -20.95 -0.73
N ASN A 187 10.30 -20.77 -1.74
CA ASN A 187 10.59 -21.12 -3.13
C ASN A 187 10.95 -19.90 -4.02
N GLY A 188 11.03 -18.71 -3.42
CA GLY A 188 11.31 -17.43 -4.08
C GLY A 188 12.73 -16.94 -3.88
#